data_AF-C6LEH9-F1
#
_entry.id   AF-C6LEH9-F1
#
_cell.length_a   1.000
_cell.length_b   1.000
_cell.length_c   1.000
_cell.angle_alpha   90.00
_cell.angle_beta   90.00
_cell.angle_gamma   90.00
#
_symmetry.space_group_name_H-M   'P 1'
#
loop_
_entity.id
_entity.type
_entity.pdbx_description
1 polymer ?
#
loop_
_entity_poly.entity_id
_entity_poly.type
_entity_poly.pdbx_seq_one_letter_code
_entity_poly.pdbx_strand_id
1 'polypeptide(L)'
;MLNRSKTTNMNMFPPELKVQLVNAQTLVDETRREMKEKSLDVDLTGKLQLRDDCAYLEKLLHRFAKGRTNPKMEEDLKNGMIRLQTTVYNLLRRPFGQE
;
A
#
# COMPACT_ATOMS: atom_id res chain seq x y z
N MET A 1 -2.73 -19.10 -3.56
CA MET A 1 -2.93 -19.48 -2.14
C MET A 1 -1.98 -18.68 -1.29
N LEU A 2 -2.49 -17.75 -0.46
CA LEU A 2 -1.67 -17.03 0.52
C LEU A 2 -1.25 -18.02 1.63
N ASN A 3 0.05 -18.22 1.79
CA ASN A 3 0.64 -19.08 2.82
C ASN A 3 0.22 -18.58 4.22
N ARG A 4 -0.58 -19.39 4.92
CA ARG A 4 -1.08 -19.14 6.29
C ARG A 4 0.02 -19.11 7.38
N SER A 5 1.29 -19.24 7.00
CA SER A 5 2.44 -19.39 7.91
C SER A 5 3.15 -18.09 8.30
N LYS A 6 2.64 -16.91 7.91
CA LYS A 6 3.25 -15.59 8.24
C LYS A 6 2.40 -14.67 9.14
N THR A 7 1.31 -15.17 9.73
CA THR A 7 0.41 -14.36 10.59
C THR A 7 0.79 -14.36 12.07
N THR A 8 1.90 -15.00 12.45
CA THR A 8 2.27 -15.29 13.85
C THR A 8 2.50 -14.06 14.74
N ASN A 9 2.62 -12.84 14.19
CA ASN A 9 2.91 -11.62 14.97
C ASN A 9 1.80 -10.56 15.00
N MET A 10 0.68 -10.73 14.29
CA MET A 10 -0.37 -9.70 14.28
C MET A 10 -1.04 -9.50 15.64
N ASN A 11 -1.03 -10.52 16.51
CA ASN A 11 -1.69 -10.44 17.81
C ASN A 11 -1.02 -9.47 18.79
N MET A 12 0.26 -9.13 18.59
CA MET A 12 1.03 -8.26 19.48
C MET A 12 0.84 -6.76 19.21
N PHE A 13 0.24 -6.38 18.07
CA PHE A 13 0.00 -4.98 17.75
C PHE A 13 -1.28 -4.45 18.38
N PRO A 14 -1.37 -3.15 18.69
CA PRO A 14 -2.63 -2.53 19.09
C PRO A 14 -3.67 -2.64 17.95
N PRO A 15 -4.98 -2.70 18.27
CA PRO A 15 -6.04 -2.87 17.28
C PRO A 15 -5.96 -1.86 16.11
N GLU A 16 -5.66 -0.60 16.41
CA GLU A 16 -5.58 0.49 15.43
C GLU A 16 -4.46 0.23 14.42
N LEU A 17 -3.32 -0.27 14.87
CA LEU A 17 -2.21 -0.62 13.99
C LEU A 17 -2.56 -1.85 13.14
N LYS A 18 -3.27 -2.85 13.68
CA LYS A 18 -3.73 -3.99 12.87
C LYS A 18 -4.64 -3.53 11.73
N VAL A 19 -5.58 -2.64 12.00
CA VAL A 19 -6.46 -2.05 10.98
C VAL A 19 -5.64 -1.32 9.93
N GLN A 20 -4.65 -0.52 10.33
CA GLN A 20 -3.77 0.16 9.38
C GLN A 20 -2.97 -0.82 8.50
N LEU A 21 -2.44 -1.91 9.07
CA LEU A 21 -1.72 -2.93 8.31
C LEU A 21 -2.62 -3.62 7.26
N VAL A 22 -3.85 -3.97 7.65
CA VAL A 22 -4.84 -4.55 6.72
C VAL A 22 -5.18 -3.55 5.62
N ASN A 23 -5.47 -2.29 5.98
CA ASN A 23 -5.79 -1.25 5.00
C ASN A 23 -4.64 -0.99 4.03
N ALA A 24 -3.39 -0.98 4.51
CA ALA A 24 -2.20 -0.83 3.66
C ALA A 24 -2.06 -2.00 2.68
N GLN A 25 -2.26 -3.25 3.14
CA GLN A 25 -2.20 -4.43 2.28
C GLN A 25 -3.31 -4.40 1.22
N THR A 26 -4.54 -4.10 1.63
CA THR A 26 -5.68 -3.95 0.71
C THR A 26 -5.41 -2.87 -0.35
N LEU A 27 -4.89 -1.71 0.06
CA LEU A 27 -4.55 -0.62 -0.87
C LEU A 27 -3.52 -1.05 -1.92
N VAL A 28 -2.47 -1.79 -1.52
CA VAL A 28 -1.46 -2.32 -2.46
C VAL A 28 -2.10 -3.30 -3.45
N ASP A 29 -2.93 -4.22 -2.96
CA ASP A 29 -3.56 -5.24 -3.78
C ASP A 29 -4.56 -4.63 -4.78
N GLU A 30 -5.38 -3.67 -4.34
CA GLU A 30 -6.31 -2.93 -5.20
C GLU A 30 -5.57 -2.10 -6.25
N THR A 31 -4.50 -1.40 -5.85
CA THR A 31 -3.69 -0.60 -6.78
C THR A 31 -3.11 -1.49 -7.88
N ARG A 32 -2.56 -2.65 -7.53
CA ARG A 32 -2.02 -3.60 -8.51
C ARG A 32 -3.08 -4.17 -9.44
N ARG A 33 -4.29 -4.41 -8.93
CA ARG A 33 -5.42 -4.84 -9.76
C ARG A 33 -5.78 -3.74 -10.76
N GLU A 34 -5.98 -2.51 -10.29
CA GLU A 34 -6.35 -1.38 -11.15
C GLU A 34 -5.27 -1.02 -12.17
N MET A 35 -3.99 -1.09 -11.80
CA MET A 35 -2.87 -0.92 -12.73
C MET A 35 -2.89 -1.92 -13.89
N LYS A 36 -3.34 -3.16 -13.63
CA LYS A 36 -3.46 -4.19 -14.69
C LYS A 36 -4.66 -3.89 -15.59
N GLU A 37 -5.78 -3.52 -14.99
CA GLU A 37 -7.02 -3.20 -15.71
C GLU A 37 -6.89 -1.95 -16.59
N LYS A 38 -6.19 -0.91 -16.09
CA LYS A 38 -6.03 0.40 -16.74
C LYS A 38 -4.63 0.62 -17.33
N SER A 39 -3.89 -0.46 -17.57
CA SER A 39 -2.48 -0.37 -17.98
C SER A 39 -2.30 0.48 -19.25
N LEU A 40 -3.25 0.51 -20.17
CA LEU A 40 -3.13 1.29 -21.40
C LEU A 40 -3.29 2.81 -21.19
N ASP A 41 -3.98 3.22 -20.12
CA ASP A 41 -4.34 4.62 -19.86
C ASP A 41 -3.28 5.37 -19.04
N VAL A 42 -2.30 4.65 -18.49
CA VAL A 42 -1.25 5.20 -17.64
C VAL A 42 0.09 5.14 -18.36
N ASP A 43 0.77 6.28 -18.45
CA ASP A 43 2.12 6.34 -19.01
C ASP A 43 3.15 5.54 -18.19
N LEU A 44 4.33 5.33 -18.76
CA LEU A 44 5.39 4.54 -18.13
C LEU A 44 5.85 5.13 -16.79
N THR A 45 5.93 6.46 -16.69
CA THR A 45 6.38 7.16 -15.48
C THR A 45 5.37 6.96 -14.35
N GLY A 46 4.08 7.11 -14.63
CA GLY A 46 3.00 6.85 -13.68
C GLY A 46 2.97 5.40 -13.20
N LYS A 47 3.21 4.44 -14.11
CA LYS A 47 3.33 3.01 -13.74
C LYS A 47 4.51 2.75 -12.82
N LEU A 48 5.67 3.36 -13.08
CA LEU A 48 6.85 3.23 -12.23
C LEU A 48 6.60 3.81 -10.84
N GLN A 49 5.98 5.00 -10.77
CA GLN A 49 5.61 5.63 -9.51
C GLN A 49 4.68 4.75 -8.67
N LEU A 50 3.60 4.24 -9.25
CA LEU A 50 2.65 3.35 -8.57
C LEU A 50 3.32 2.06 -8.08
N ARG A 51 4.23 1.49 -8.89
CA ARG A 51 4.99 0.29 -8.51
C ARG A 51 5.92 0.57 -7.33
N ASP A 52 6.63 1.69 -7.35
CA ASP A 52 7.58 2.05 -6.31
C ASP A 52 6.87 2.41 -4.99
N ASP A 53 5.71 3.07 -5.06
CA ASP A 53 4.83 3.34 -3.92
C ASP A 53 4.30 2.04 -3.30
N CYS A 54 3.84 1.09 -4.13
CA CYS A 54 3.44 -0.25 -3.67
C CYS A 54 4.61 -0.98 -2.98
N ALA A 55 5.79 -1.00 -3.61
CA ALA A 55 6.96 -1.70 -3.10
C ALA A 55 7.44 -1.12 -1.75
N TYR A 56 7.31 0.21 -1.57
CA TYR A 56 7.60 0.87 -0.31
C TYR A 56 6.70 0.36 0.82
N LEU A 57 5.38 0.31 0.60
CA LEU A 57 4.43 -0.22 1.58
C LEU A 57 4.65 -1.70 1.88
N GLU A 58 4.91 -2.52 0.86
CA GLU A 58 5.24 -3.95 1.06
C GLU A 58 6.49 -4.15 1.93
N LYS A 59 7.51 -3.30 1.74
CA LYS A 59 8.72 -3.33 2.57
C LYS A 59 8.39 -3.01 4.03
N LEU A 60 7.49 -2.05 4.30
CA LEU A 60 7.04 -1.74 5.65
C LEU A 60 6.22 -2.90 6.24
N LEU A 61 5.24 -3.42 5.51
CA LEU A 61 4.41 -4.56 5.90
C LEU A 61 5.25 -5.79 6.25
N HIS A 62 6.30 -6.09 5.47
CA HIS A 62 7.23 -7.17 5.76
C HIS A 62 8.04 -6.94 7.04
N ARG A 63 8.38 -5.68 7.38
CA ARG A 63 9.04 -5.37 8.66
C ARG A 63 8.08 -5.58 9.83
N PHE A 64 6.81 -5.18 9.70
CA PHE A 64 5.78 -5.45 10.70
C PHE A 64 5.52 -6.95 10.88
N ALA A 65 5.47 -7.72 9.80
CA ALA A 65 5.32 -9.18 9.86
C ALA A 65 6.48 -9.86 10.64
N LYS A 66 7.68 -9.28 10.59
CA LYS A 66 8.85 -9.71 11.38
C LYS A 66 8.81 -9.24 12.85
N GLY A 67 7.72 -8.62 13.29
CA GLY A 67 7.58 -8.09 14.66
C GLY A 67 8.39 -6.83 14.92
N ARG A 68 8.94 -6.18 13.90
CA ARG A 68 9.65 -4.89 14.06
C ARG A 68 8.62 -3.77 14.03
N THR A 69 8.50 -3.02 15.12
CA THR A 69 7.70 -1.80 15.17
C THR A 69 8.40 -0.73 16.00
N ASN A 70 8.21 0.53 15.63
CA ASN A 70 8.55 1.71 16.41
C ASN A 70 7.69 2.89 15.93
N PRO A 71 7.58 3.99 16.68
CA PRO A 71 6.70 5.11 16.31
C PRO A 71 6.98 5.68 14.91
N LYS A 72 8.26 5.75 14.52
CA LYS A 72 8.65 6.20 13.17
C LYS A 72 8.17 5.26 12.07
N MET A 73 8.17 3.95 12.31
CA MET A 73 7.63 2.98 11.34
C MET A 73 6.11 3.09 11.17
N GLU A 74 5.39 3.41 12.23
CA GLU A 74 3.94 3.63 12.16
C GLU A 74 3.62 4.93 11.39
N GLU A 75 4.41 5.97 11.59
CA GLU A 75 4.35 7.20 10.80
C GLU A 75 4.70 6.93 9.32
N ASP A 76 5.79 6.19 9.06
CA ASP A 76 6.19 5.79 7.71
C ASP A 76 5.09 5.00 6.99
N LEU A 77 4.35 4.15 7.72
CA LEU A 77 3.20 3.40 7.19
C LEU A 77 2.07 4.34 6.77
N LYS A 78 1.67 5.27 7.66
CA LYS A 78 0.63 6.27 7.37
C LYS A 78 1.01 7.13 6.17
N ASN A 79 2.24 7.66 6.15
CA ASN A 79 2.75 8.48 5.06
C ASN A 79 2.82 7.70 3.74
N GLY A 80 3.25 6.44 3.79
CA GLY A 80 3.25 5.55 2.62
C GLY A 80 1.84 5.31 2.06
N MET A 81 0.85 5.11 2.94
CA MET A 81 -0.55 4.95 2.54
C MET A 81 -1.10 6.22 1.89
N ILE A 82 -0.88 7.38 2.51
CA ILE A 82 -1.31 8.68 1.96
C ILE A 82 -0.70 8.89 0.57
N ARG A 83 0.62 8.67 0.44
CA ARG A 83 1.32 8.80 -0.84
C ARG A 83 0.71 7.90 -1.91
N LEU A 84 0.53 6.61 -1.62
CA LEU A 84 -0.06 5.68 -2.58
C LEU A 84 -1.51 6.07 -2.93
N GLN A 85 -2.34 6.46 -1.96
CA GLN A 85 -3.71 6.93 -2.21
C GLN A 85 -3.74 8.15 -3.13
N THR A 86 -2.88 9.14 -2.89
CA THR A 86 -2.76 10.33 -3.74
C THR A 86 -2.33 9.96 -5.15
N THR A 87 -1.31 9.11 -5.30
CA THR A 87 -0.83 8.64 -6.61
C THR A 87 -1.93 7.89 -7.36
N VAL A 88 -2.63 6.96 -6.69
CA VAL A 88 -3.76 6.20 -7.25
C VAL A 88 -4.88 7.13 -7.69
N TYR A 89 -5.25 8.10 -6.85
CA TYR A 89 -6.28 9.06 -7.21
C TYR A 89 -5.90 9.81 -8.48
N ASN A 90 -4.69 10.38 -8.53
CA ASN A 90 -4.25 11.20 -9.64
C ASN A 90 -4.08 10.42 -10.96
N LEU A 91 -3.65 9.16 -10.89
CA LEU A 91 -3.26 8.40 -12.08
C LEU A 91 -4.30 7.36 -12.53
N LEU A 92 -5.11 6.82 -11.62
CA LEU A 92 -6.04 5.72 -11.91
C LEU A 92 -7.50 6.11 -11.77
N ARG A 93 -7.83 7.14 -10.99
CA ARG A 93 -9.23 7.43 -10.61
C ARG A 93 -9.67 8.87 -10.87
N ARG A 94 -8.76 9.78 -11.23
CA ARG A 94 -9.08 11.19 -11.49
C ARG A 94 -10.09 11.29 -12.63
N PRO A 95 -11.27 11.87 -12.42
CA PRO A 95 -12.21 12.15 -13.50
C PRO A 95 -11.58 13.14 -14.48
N PHE A 96 -11.70 12.88 -15.78
CA PHE A 96 -11.29 13.86 -16.80
C PHE A 96 -12.05 15.18 -16.59
N GLY A 97 -11.34 16.32 -16.58
CA GLY A 97 -11.94 17.66 -16.61
C GLY A 97 -12.24 18.33 -15.27
N GLN A 98 -11.69 17.85 -14.15
CA GLN A 98 -11.71 18.60 -12.87
C GLN A 98 -10.31 19.15 -12.56
N GLU A 99 -10.13 20.45 -12.83
CA GLU A 99 -9.05 21.31 -12.30
C GLU A 99 -9.65 22.36 -11.37
#